data_AF-A0A8J3XE21-F1
#
_entry.id   AF-A0A8J3XE21-F1
#
_cell.length_a   1.000
_cell.length_b   1.000
_cell.length_c   1.000
_cell.angle_alpha   90.00
_cell.angle_beta   90.00
_cell.angle_gamma   90.00
#
_symmetry.space_group_name_H-M   'P 1'
#
loop_
_entity.id
_entity.type
_entity.pdbx_description
1 polymer ?
#
loop_
_entity_poly.entity_id
_entity_poly.type
_entity_poly.pdbx_seq_one_letter_code
_entity_poly.pdbx_strand_id
1 'polypeptide(L)'
;MDEPTTSGPERILVIGRSPSVILDAAGILRSKGFQADATNQFDEVLTEYDTTNIDIVVFGGMVPPDTKRHLRDEISKVNGHVTFVQGLAGIAGLIAAQVEGVTSTAGDDNGVAYDTTKRTVQLTLRGPAQVVVEAWWATSFTPPEPTSTSLRVIDSHFDSGEYFIPLPAEVPPVASFLTVSVGPAVRAFTVGAMPEAVMRMVPTGDPTQRPALPPVRAVATHGDN
;
A
#
# COMPACT_ATOMS: atom_id res chain seq x y z
N MET A 1 -23.40 -25.25 16.71
CA MET A 1 -23.87 -24.83 15.38
C MET A 1 -23.57 -23.35 15.36
N ASP A 2 -22.33 -23.03 15.00
CA ASP A 2 -21.86 -21.65 15.03
C ASP A 2 -22.40 -20.94 13.79
N GLU A 3 -23.17 -19.88 14.01
CA GLU A 3 -23.55 -18.95 12.95
C GLU A 3 -22.26 -18.35 12.37
N PRO A 4 -22.15 -18.22 11.03
CA PRO A 4 -21.08 -17.43 10.46
C PRO A 4 -21.32 -15.98 10.87
N THR A 5 -20.47 -15.46 11.76
CA THR A 5 -20.34 -14.02 11.96
C THR A 5 -20.03 -13.43 10.60
N THR A 6 -21.01 -12.77 9.97
CA THR A 6 -20.80 -11.90 8.82
C THR A 6 -19.88 -10.78 9.29
N SER A 7 -18.57 -11.00 9.15
CA SER A 7 -17.57 -9.96 9.33
C SER A 7 -17.92 -8.83 8.37
N GLY A 8 -18.13 -7.63 8.91
CA GLY A 8 -18.34 -6.45 8.09
C GLY A 8 -17.15 -6.19 7.16
N PRO A 9 -17.29 -5.25 6.21
CA PRO A 9 -16.16 -4.81 5.39
C PRO A 9 -15.00 -4.34 6.28
N GLU A 10 -13.77 -4.78 5.98
CA GLU A 10 -12.60 -4.41 6.77
C GLU A 10 -12.39 -2.90 6.78
N ARG A 11 -12.02 -2.39 7.96
CA ARG A 11 -11.82 -0.98 8.27
C ARG A 11 -10.35 -0.62 8.16
N ILE A 12 -10.05 0.31 7.26
CA ILE A 12 -8.70 0.70 6.88
C ILE A 12 -8.50 2.19 7.21
N LEU A 13 -7.39 2.52 7.86
CA LEU A 13 -6.96 3.91 8.03
C LEU A 13 -5.64 4.16 7.30
N VAL A 14 -5.67 5.04 6.30
CA VAL A 14 -4.51 5.48 5.52
C VAL A 14 -3.95 6.78 6.11
N ILE A 15 -2.78 6.67 6.75
CA ILE A 15 -2.09 7.80 7.38
C ILE A 15 -0.91 8.20 6.50
N GLY A 16 -0.93 9.41 5.95
CA GLY A 16 0.12 9.86 5.04
C GLY A 16 0.13 11.37 4.87
N ARG A 17 1.23 11.89 4.35
CA ARG A 17 1.41 13.34 4.21
C ARG A 17 0.62 13.93 3.05
N SER A 18 0.65 13.28 1.89
CA SER A 18 0.16 13.84 0.62
C SER A 18 -1.36 13.68 0.49
N PRO A 19 -2.16 14.77 0.50
CA PRO A 19 -3.61 14.73 0.42
C PRO A 19 -4.17 13.90 -0.75
N SER A 20 -3.72 14.16 -1.98
CA SER A 20 -4.13 13.44 -3.20
C SER A 20 -3.92 11.95 -3.05
N VAL A 21 -2.71 11.52 -2.67
CA VAL A 21 -2.36 10.10 -2.54
C VAL A 21 -3.25 9.39 -1.52
N ILE A 22 -3.45 9.96 -0.33
CA ILE A 22 -4.23 9.29 0.72
C ILE A 22 -5.73 9.26 0.39
N LEU A 23 -6.25 10.33 -0.24
CA LEU A 23 -7.65 10.40 -0.66
C LEU A 23 -7.92 9.45 -1.82
N ASP A 24 -7.04 9.40 -2.82
CA ASP A 24 -7.16 8.49 -3.95
C ASP A 24 -7.02 7.03 -3.49
N ALA A 25 -6.09 6.73 -2.57
CA ALA A 25 -5.96 5.39 -2.01
C ALA A 25 -7.24 4.96 -1.26
N ALA A 26 -7.78 5.83 -0.40
CA ALA A 26 -9.05 5.55 0.29
C ALA A 26 -10.22 5.41 -0.70
N GLY A 27 -10.27 6.24 -1.75
CA GLY A 27 -11.25 6.13 -2.81
C GLY A 27 -11.20 4.79 -3.56
N ILE A 28 -10.01 4.33 -3.92
CA ILE A 28 -9.79 3.02 -4.56
C ILE A 28 -10.24 1.91 -3.60
N LEU A 29 -9.86 1.96 -2.33
CA LEU A 29 -10.25 0.95 -1.34
C LEU A 29 -11.77 0.90 -1.14
N ARG A 30 -12.44 2.05 -1.02
CA ARG A 30 -13.90 2.12 -0.95
C ARG A 30 -14.57 1.54 -2.19
N SER A 31 -14.03 1.82 -3.39
CA SER A 31 -14.55 1.24 -4.63
C SER A 31 -14.44 -0.29 -4.70
N LYS A 32 -13.56 -0.88 -3.88
CA LYS A 32 -13.35 -2.32 -3.73
C LYS A 32 -14.16 -2.93 -2.58
N GLY A 33 -14.97 -2.14 -1.89
CA GLY A 33 -15.88 -2.60 -0.83
C GLY A 33 -15.32 -2.50 0.58
N PHE A 34 -14.13 -1.91 0.77
CA PHE A 34 -13.59 -1.66 2.11
C PHE A 34 -14.17 -0.40 2.77
N GLN A 35 -14.20 -0.37 4.10
CA GLN A 35 -14.39 0.88 4.86
C GLN A 35 -13.04 1.56 5.02
N ALA A 36 -12.68 2.47 4.13
CA ALA A 36 -11.38 3.15 4.21
C ALA A 36 -11.51 4.62 4.61
N ASP A 37 -10.63 5.09 5.48
CA ASP A 37 -10.45 6.49 5.84
C ASP A 37 -9.01 6.96 5.63
N ALA A 38 -8.82 8.27 5.55
CA ALA A 38 -7.53 8.88 5.29
C ALA A 38 -7.31 10.12 6.15
N THR A 39 -6.09 10.27 6.68
CA THR A 39 -5.69 11.48 7.41
C THR A 39 -4.23 11.85 7.20
N ASN A 40 -3.96 13.15 7.24
CA ASN A 40 -2.61 13.70 7.38
C ASN A 40 -2.38 14.48 8.68
N GLN A 41 -3.36 14.45 9.60
CA GLN A 41 -3.28 15.05 10.94
C GLN A 41 -2.74 14.01 11.92
N PHE A 42 -1.42 13.80 11.92
CA PHE A 42 -0.82 12.67 12.63
C PHE A 42 -1.03 12.70 14.15
N ASP A 43 -1.02 13.89 14.74
CA ASP A 43 -1.17 14.09 16.18
C ASP A 43 -2.62 13.91 16.66
N GLU A 44 -3.58 13.91 15.73
CA GLU A 44 -5.02 13.83 16.00
C GLU A 44 -5.59 12.42 15.80
N VAL A 45 -4.79 11.47 15.27
CA VAL A 45 -5.23 10.11 14.93
C VAL A 45 -5.90 9.40 16.11
N LEU A 46 -5.28 9.44 17.29
CA LEU A 46 -5.77 8.73 18.49
C LEU A 46 -7.02 9.38 19.09
N THR A 47 -7.33 10.63 18.72
CA THR A 47 -8.51 11.36 19.19
C THR A 47 -9.65 11.35 18.18
N GLU A 48 -9.36 11.30 16.89
CA GLU A 48 -10.36 11.41 15.82
C GLU A 48 -10.89 10.06 15.32
N TYR A 49 -10.15 8.97 15.54
CA TYR A 49 -10.50 7.65 15.02
C TYR A 49 -10.73 6.66 16.15
N ASP A 50 -11.78 5.84 16.01
CA ASP A 50 -12.00 4.69 16.89
C ASP A 50 -11.04 3.55 16.52
N THR A 51 -9.85 3.60 17.13
CA THR A 51 -8.77 2.65 16.89
C THR A 51 -9.04 1.23 17.39
N THR A 52 -10.07 1.03 18.22
CA THR A 52 -10.48 -0.30 18.70
C THR A 52 -11.08 -1.16 17.60
N ASN A 53 -11.53 -0.52 16.52
CA ASN A 53 -12.34 -1.09 15.46
C ASN A 53 -11.67 -1.02 14.09
N ILE A 54 -10.38 -0.66 14.02
CA ILE A 54 -9.61 -0.60 12.77
C ILE A 54 -8.93 -1.95 12.53
N ASP A 55 -9.15 -2.55 11.37
CA ASP A 55 -8.50 -3.81 11.00
C ASP A 55 -7.09 -3.55 10.43
N ILE A 56 -6.92 -2.47 9.67
CA ILE A 56 -5.66 -2.17 8.99
C ILE A 56 -5.28 -0.70 9.12
N VAL A 57 -4.02 -0.44 9.49
CA VAL A 57 -3.43 0.90 9.46
C VAL A 57 -2.30 0.94 8.44
N VAL A 58 -2.41 1.81 7.45
CA VAL A 58 -1.38 2.03 6.43
C VAL A 58 -0.60 3.30 6.74
N PHE A 59 0.72 3.17 6.89
CA PHE A 59 1.61 4.32 7.06
C PHE A 59 2.33 4.70 5.76
N GLY A 60 2.13 5.93 5.31
CA GLY A 60 2.92 6.53 4.24
C GLY A 60 4.39 6.71 4.61
N GLY A 61 5.25 6.83 3.59
CA GLY A 61 6.70 7.01 3.79
C GLY A 61 7.07 8.26 4.59
N MET A 62 6.30 9.34 4.42
CA MET A 62 6.56 10.67 5.00
C MET A 62 5.97 10.88 6.41
N VAL A 63 5.35 9.86 7.00
CA VAL A 63 4.96 9.92 8.42
C VAL A 63 6.24 9.78 9.26
N PRO A 64 6.50 10.64 10.26
CA PRO A 64 7.72 10.54 11.05
C PRO A 64 7.88 9.19 11.75
N PRO A 65 9.10 8.63 11.85
CA PRO A 65 9.32 7.32 12.48
C PRO A 65 8.82 7.23 13.92
N ASP A 66 9.05 8.27 14.72
CA ASP A 66 8.61 8.33 16.11
C ASP A 66 7.08 8.37 16.21
N THR A 67 6.42 9.12 15.31
CA THR A 67 4.97 9.14 15.17
C THR A 67 4.43 7.75 14.78
N LYS A 68 5.04 7.06 13.80
CA LYS A 68 4.64 5.68 13.44
C LYS A 68 4.77 4.73 14.62
N ARG A 69 5.87 4.81 15.38
CA ARG A 69 6.11 3.97 16.55
C ARG A 69 5.06 4.26 17.63
N HIS A 70 4.86 5.52 17.97
CA HIS A 70 3.87 5.94 18.95
C HIS A 70 2.45 5.46 18.59
N LEU A 71 2.01 5.68 17.34
CA LEU A 71 0.70 5.23 16.88
C LEU A 71 0.56 3.70 16.90
N ARG A 72 1.61 2.96 16.51
CA ARG A 72 1.61 1.49 16.63
C ARG A 72 1.44 1.04 18.06
N ASP A 73 2.21 1.61 18.97
CA ASP A 73 2.21 1.23 20.38
C ASP A 73 0.85 1.53 21.03
N GLU A 74 0.29 2.72 20.83
CA GLU A 74 -1.00 3.09 21.43
C GLU A 74 -2.17 2.31 20.84
N ILE A 75 -2.24 2.13 19.52
CA ILE A 75 -3.31 1.34 18.89
C ILE A 75 -3.24 -0.12 19.34
N SER A 76 -2.04 -0.70 19.41
CA SER A 76 -1.87 -2.11 19.81
C SER A 76 -2.28 -2.38 21.26
N LYS A 77 -2.28 -1.38 22.15
CA LYS A 77 -2.77 -1.53 23.53
C LYS A 77 -4.27 -1.78 23.59
N VAL A 78 -5.03 -1.22 22.66
CA VAL A 78 -6.49 -1.27 22.65
C VAL A 78 -7.05 -2.20 21.57
N ASN A 79 -6.25 -2.55 20.57
CA ASN A 79 -6.62 -3.41 19.46
C ASN A 79 -5.47 -4.39 19.13
N GLY A 80 -5.58 -5.62 19.64
CA GLY A 80 -4.58 -6.66 19.44
C GLY A 80 -4.61 -7.35 18.07
N HIS A 81 -5.59 -7.02 17.21
CA HIS A 81 -5.81 -7.68 15.92
C HIS A 81 -5.45 -6.82 14.70
N VAL A 82 -5.15 -5.53 14.92
CA VAL A 82 -4.80 -4.60 13.85
C VAL A 82 -3.55 -5.06 13.08
N THR A 83 -3.61 -4.92 11.76
CA THR A 83 -2.47 -5.14 10.87
C THR A 83 -1.88 -3.80 10.45
N PHE A 84 -0.57 -3.62 10.65
CA PHE A 84 0.15 -2.42 10.23
C PHE A 84 0.87 -2.64 8.90
N VAL A 85 0.51 -1.84 7.89
CA VAL A 85 1.14 -1.86 6.57
C VAL A 85 2.04 -0.63 6.40
N GLN A 86 3.28 -0.85 5.98
CA GLN A 86 4.15 0.23 5.52
C GLN A 86 3.95 0.40 4.00
N GLY A 87 3.36 1.53 3.60
CA GLY A 87 3.23 1.86 2.18
C GLY A 87 4.61 1.96 1.53
N LEU A 88 4.79 1.28 0.40
CA LEU A 88 6.07 1.22 -0.33
C LEU A 88 6.40 2.53 -1.03
N ALA A 89 5.38 3.23 -1.51
CA ALA A 89 5.50 4.51 -2.18
C ALA A 89 4.23 5.35 -2.01
N GLY A 90 4.34 6.66 -2.25
CA GLY A 90 3.19 7.55 -2.35
C GLY A 90 2.42 7.37 -3.66
N ILE A 91 2.02 6.14 -3.98
CA ILE A 91 1.27 5.76 -5.18
C ILE A 91 -0.02 5.10 -4.74
N ALA A 92 -1.16 5.74 -5.02
CA ALA A 92 -2.46 5.33 -4.48
C ALA A 92 -2.84 3.88 -4.87
N GLY A 93 -2.69 3.52 -6.14
CA GLY A 93 -2.99 2.16 -6.62
C GLY A 93 -2.11 1.08 -5.98
N LEU A 94 -0.83 1.37 -5.76
CA LEU A 94 0.08 0.46 -5.06
C LEU A 94 -0.30 0.29 -3.59
N ILE A 95 -0.65 1.38 -2.91
CA ILE A 95 -1.11 1.33 -1.52
C ILE A 95 -2.35 0.44 -1.39
N ALA A 96 -3.34 0.64 -2.27
CA ALA A 96 -4.54 -0.18 -2.27
C ALA A 96 -4.23 -1.67 -2.52
N ALA A 97 -3.34 -1.97 -3.46
CA ALA A 97 -2.90 -3.34 -3.74
C ALA A 97 -2.13 -3.98 -2.57
N GLN A 98 -1.35 -3.21 -1.81
CA GLN A 98 -0.71 -3.72 -0.59
C GLN A 98 -1.73 -4.08 0.48
N VAL A 99 -2.79 -3.30 0.62
CA VAL A 99 -3.87 -3.61 1.56
C VAL A 99 -4.60 -4.88 1.11
N GLU A 100 -5.00 -4.97 -0.16
CA GLU A 100 -5.57 -6.22 -0.69
C GLU A 100 -4.69 -7.44 -0.39
N GLY A 101 -3.38 -7.29 -0.57
CA GLY A 101 -2.41 -8.36 -0.30
C GLY A 101 -2.40 -8.86 1.14
N VAL A 102 -2.62 -8.00 2.14
CA VAL A 102 -2.70 -8.42 3.55
C VAL A 102 -4.09 -8.94 3.94
N THR A 103 -5.15 -8.48 3.27
CA THR A 103 -6.54 -8.96 3.45
C THR A 103 -6.81 -10.29 2.75
N SER A 104 -5.94 -10.65 1.80
CA SER A 104 -6.06 -11.88 1.01
C SER A 104 -5.85 -13.10 1.91
N THR A 105 -6.94 -13.77 2.29
CA THR A 105 -6.92 -15.02 3.07
C THR A 105 -6.62 -16.27 2.23
N ALA A 106 -6.47 -16.11 0.91
CA ALA A 106 -6.19 -17.22 0.02
C ALA A 106 -4.82 -17.83 0.31
N GLY A 107 -4.81 -19.16 0.48
CA GLY A 107 -3.59 -19.93 0.68
C GLY A 107 -2.57 -19.63 -0.41
N ASP A 108 -1.30 -19.48 0.00
CA ASP A 108 -0.15 -19.19 -0.86
C ASP A 108 0.28 -20.41 -1.70
N ASP A 109 -0.69 -21.20 -2.18
CA ASP A 109 -0.42 -22.44 -2.91
C ASP A 109 0.23 -22.16 -4.27
N ASN A 110 0.02 -20.95 -4.80
CA ASN A 110 0.67 -20.42 -5.98
C ASN A 110 1.94 -19.65 -5.60
N GLY A 111 3.07 -19.97 -6.23
CA GLY A 111 4.33 -19.27 -6.00
C GLY A 111 4.40 -18.00 -6.83
N VAL A 112 4.63 -16.85 -6.18
CA VAL A 112 4.91 -15.58 -6.88
C VAL A 112 6.20 -14.99 -6.35
N ALA A 113 7.16 -14.77 -7.24
CA ALA A 113 8.42 -14.12 -6.92
C ALA A 113 8.82 -13.12 -8.01
N TYR A 114 9.67 -12.16 -7.64
CA TYR A 114 10.27 -11.23 -8.59
C TYR A 114 11.79 -11.38 -8.59
N ASP A 115 12.35 -11.72 -9.76
CA ASP A 115 13.79 -11.75 -9.99
C ASP A 115 14.26 -10.34 -10.38
N THR A 116 14.90 -9.66 -9.45
CA THR A 116 15.42 -8.29 -9.65
C THR A 116 16.54 -8.23 -10.68
N THR A 117 17.31 -9.30 -10.84
CA THR A 117 18.46 -9.35 -11.77
C THR A 117 17.97 -9.52 -13.20
N LYS A 118 17.00 -10.40 -13.43
CA LYS A 118 16.41 -10.65 -14.75
C LYS A 118 15.23 -9.73 -15.08
N ARG A 119 14.74 -8.98 -14.09
CA ARG A 119 13.51 -8.18 -14.17
C ARG A 119 12.33 -9.01 -14.66
N THR A 120 12.07 -10.12 -13.98
CA THR A 120 11.07 -11.11 -14.40
C THR A 120 10.22 -11.55 -13.22
N VAL A 121 8.91 -11.60 -13.43
CA VAL A 121 7.98 -12.25 -12.51
C VAL A 121 8.05 -13.75 -12.73
N GLN A 122 8.35 -14.48 -11.67
CA GLN A 122 8.29 -15.94 -11.65
C GLN A 122 6.96 -16.33 -11.00
N LEU A 123 6.18 -17.10 -11.74
CA LEU A 123 4.84 -17.52 -11.33
C LEU A 123 4.74 -19.03 -11.42
N THR A 124 4.28 -19.67 -10.34
CA THR A 124 3.95 -21.09 -10.28
C THR A 124 2.47 -21.22 -9.94
N LEU A 125 1.67 -21.72 -10.88
CA LEU A 125 0.23 -21.90 -10.73
C LEU A 125 -0.12 -23.37 -10.52
N ARG A 126 -0.86 -23.69 -9.46
CA ARG A 126 -1.37 -25.05 -9.17
C ARG A 126 -2.61 -25.41 -9.98
N GLY A 127 -3.33 -24.41 -10.46
CA GLY A 127 -4.53 -24.57 -11.27
C GLY A 127 -4.74 -23.32 -12.14
N PRO A 128 -5.69 -23.36 -13.09
CA PRO A 128 -5.99 -22.22 -13.93
C PRO A 128 -6.41 -21.00 -13.10
N ALA A 129 -5.88 -19.82 -13.43
CA ALA A 129 -6.11 -18.60 -12.67
C ALA A 129 -6.07 -17.35 -13.55
N GLN A 130 -6.85 -16.33 -13.15
CA GLN A 130 -6.65 -14.98 -13.68
C GLN A 130 -5.38 -14.38 -13.07
N VAL A 131 -4.49 -13.90 -13.93
CA VAL A 131 -3.24 -13.26 -13.52
C VAL A 131 -3.23 -11.83 -14.04
N VAL A 132 -3.02 -10.90 -13.11
CA VAL A 132 -2.82 -9.49 -13.41
C VAL A 132 -1.46 -9.08 -12.91
N VAL A 133 -0.64 -8.49 -13.78
CA VAL A 133 0.64 -7.89 -13.41
C VAL A 133 0.58 -6.43 -13.79
N GLU A 134 0.73 -5.56 -12.80
CA GLU A 134 0.72 -4.11 -12.97
C GLU A 134 2.00 -3.50 -12.40
N ALA A 135 2.66 -2.70 -13.23
CA ALA A 135 3.85 -1.95 -12.83
C ALA A 135 3.47 -0.52 -12.47
N TRP A 136 4.10 0.02 -11.44
CA TRP A 136 3.85 1.35 -10.90
C TRP A 136 5.16 2.09 -10.77
N TRP A 137 5.21 3.38 -11.11
CA TRP A 137 6.39 4.19 -10.81
C TRP A 137 6.03 5.65 -10.63
N ALA A 138 6.84 6.34 -9.86
CA ALA A 138 6.70 7.78 -9.69
C ALA A 138 7.21 8.51 -10.94
N THR A 139 6.45 9.52 -11.36
CA THR A 139 6.82 10.45 -12.45
C THR A 139 7.37 11.76 -11.89
N SER A 140 7.06 12.10 -10.64
CA SER A 140 7.67 13.22 -9.92
C SER A 140 7.62 12.99 -8.41
N PHE A 141 8.65 13.45 -7.71
CA PHE A 141 8.73 13.51 -6.25
C PHE A 141 8.67 14.94 -5.72
N THR A 142 8.51 15.92 -6.61
CA THR A 142 8.55 17.33 -6.22
C THR A 142 7.37 17.63 -5.29
N PRO A 143 7.62 18.21 -4.10
CA PRO A 143 6.54 18.66 -3.22
C PRO A 143 5.60 19.67 -3.91
N PRO A 144 4.36 19.84 -3.44
CA PRO A 144 3.79 19.26 -2.23
C PRO A 144 3.34 17.80 -2.35
N GLU A 145 3.13 17.30 -3.57
CA GLU A 145 2.53 15.99 -3.82
C GLU A 145 3.25 15.23 -4.94
N PRO A 146 3.59 13.94 -4.72
CA PRO A 146 4.19 13.12 -5.76
C PRO A 146 3.18 12.82 -6.87
N THR A 147 3.68 12.57 -8.07
CA THR A 147 2.87 12.04 -9.18
C THR A 147 3.41 10.67 -9.59
N SER A 148 2.54 9.86 -10.17
CA SER A 148 2.85 8.49 -10.57
C SER A 148 2.04 8.06 -11.77
N THR A 149 2.47 6.98 -12.39
CA THR A 149 1.75 6.30 -13.46
C THR A 149 1.84 4.79 -13.27
N SER A 150 1.04 4.05 -14.04
CA SER A 150 1.10 2.59 -14.10
C SER A 150 1.13 2.07 -15.53
N LEU A 151 1.47 0.78 -15.66
CA LEU A 151 1.37 0.00 -16.89
C LEU A 151 0.86 -1.40 -16.56
N ARG A 152 -0.24 -1.79 -17.20
CA ARG A 152 -0.71 -3.17 -17.17
C ARG A 152 0.21 -4.02 -18.04
N VAL A 153 1.07 -4.82 -17.40
CA VAL A 153 2.03 -5.71 -18.07
C VAL A 153 1.32 -6.93 -18.62
N ILE A 154 0.42 -7.50 -17.83
CA ILE A 154 -0.45 -8.59 -18.28
C ILE A 154 -1.80 -8.55 -17.55
N ASP A 155 -2.83 -9.01 -18.26
CA ASP A 155 -4.18 -9.25 -17.75
C ASP A 155 -4.77 -10.44 -18.52
N SER A 156 -4.47 -11.64 -18.07
CA SER A 156 -4.78 -12.85 -18.83
C SER A 156 -5.09 -14.02 -17.91
N HIS A 157 -5.87 -14.96 -18.44
CA HIS A 157 -6.05 -16.27 -17.83
C HIS A 157 -4.87 -17.17 -18.19
N PHE A 158 -4.34 -17.89 -17.21
CA PHE A 158 -3.26 -18.87 -17.37
C PHE A 158 -3.72 -20.23 -16.89
N ASP A 159 -3.22 -21.29 -17.53
CA ASP A 159 -3.36 -22.66 -17.04
C ASP A 159 -2.42 -22.91 -15.85
N SER A 160 -2.47 -24.12 -15.26
CA SER A 160 -1.46 -24.55 -14.29
C SER A 160 -0.09 -24.67 -14.95
N GLY A 161 0.98 -24.23 -14.26
CA GLY A 161 2.33 -24.35 -14.77
C GLY A 161 3.28 -23.31 -14.19
N GLU A 162 4.48 -23.26 -14.75
CA GLU A 162 5.50 -22.25 -14.45
C GLU A 162 5.59 -21.22 -15.57
N TYR A 163 5.57 -19.94 -15.20
CA TYR A 163 5.58 -18.82 -16.13
C TYR A 163 6.64 -17.79 -15.73
N PHE A 164 7.25 -17.20 -16.75
CA PHE A 164 8.26 -16.16 -16.62
C PHE A 164 7.80 -14.94 -17.42
N ILE A 165 7.38 -13.89 -16.72
CA ILE A 165 6.84 -12.69 -17.34
C ILE A 165 7.90 -11.58 -17.26
N PRO A 166 8.57 -11.24 -18.38
CA PRO A 166 9.56 -10.18 -18.39
C PRO A 166 8.89 -8.82 -18.22
N LEU A 167 9.52 -7.95 -17.42
CA LEU A 167 9.05 -6.58 -17.26
C LEU A 167 9.45 -5.74 -18.48
N PRO A 168 8.54 -4.94 -19.08
CA PRO A 168 8.88 -4.10 -20.22
C PRO A 168 9.97 -3.08 -19.89
N ALA A 169 10.78 -2.73 -20.90
CA ALA A 169 11.88 -1.77 -20.76
C ALA A 169 11.41 -0.35 -20.37
N GLU A 170 10.15 -0.02 -20.68
CA GLU A 170 9.49 1.24 -20.34
C GLU A 170 9.34 1.45 -18.84
N VAL A 171 9.25 0.37 -18.05
CA VAL A 171 9.22 0.48 -16.59
C VAL A 171 10.61 0.88 -16.12
N PRO A 172 10.79 2.00 -15.40
CA PRO A 172 12.10 2.44 -14.99
C PRO A 172 12.73 1.49 -13.96
N PRO A 173 14.07 1.42 -13.86
CA PRO A 173 14.76 0.59 -12.87
C PRO A 173 14.90 1.29 -11.50
N VAL A 174 14.28 2.46 -11.31
CA VAL A 174 14.33 3.27 -10.09
C VAL A 174 12.93 3.71 -9.71
N ALA A 175 12.65 3.75 -8.39
CA ALA A 175 11.35 4.08 -7.82
C ALA A 175 10.15 3.46 -8.56
N SER A 176 10.30 2.18 -8.83
CA SER A 176 9.32 1.38 -9.52
C SER A 176 8.95 0.17 -8.68
N PHE A 177 7.72 -0.25 -8.85
CA PHE A 177 7.06 -1.27 -8.04
C PHE A 177 6.22 -2.13 -8.96
N LEU A 178 5.90 -3.31 -8.49
CA LEU A 178 5.09 -4.27 -9.21
C LEU A 178 4.04 -4.83 -8.27
N THR A 179 2.82 -5.00 -8.77
CA THR A 179 1.79 -5.80 -8.12
C THR A 179 1.43 -6.97 -9.00
N VAL A 180 1.33 -8.14 -8.40
CA VAL A 180 0.91 -9.38 -9.06
C VAL A 180 -0.31 -9.90 -8.33
N SER A 181 -1.43 -10.01 -9.05
CA SER A 181 -2.64 -10.63 -8.56
C SER A 181 -2.84 -11.98 -9.21
N VAL A 182 -3.09 -13.01 -8.41
CA VAL A 182 -3.38 -14.38 -8.86
C VAL A 182 -4.69 -14.81 -8.19
N GLY A 183 -5.79 -14.75 -8.93
CA GLY A 183 -7.12 -14.86 -8.34
C GLY A 183 -7.31 -13.80 -7.23
N PRO A 184 -7.69 -14.19 -6.00
CA PRO A 184 -7.87 -13.25 -4.89
C PRO A 184 -6.56 -12.79 -4.24
N ALA A 185 -5.43 -13.47 -4.47
CA ALA A 185 -4.18 -13.15 -3.80
C ALA A 185 -3.43 -12.01 -4.50
N VAL A 186 -2.98 -11.01 -3.75
CA VAL A 186 -2.16 -9.90 -4.27
C VAL A 186 -0.78 -9.88 -3.59
N ARG A 187 0.27 -9.62 -4.38
CA ARG A 187 1.65 -9.45 -3.91
C ARG A 187 2.25 -8.19 -4.50
N ALA A 188 2.95 -7.42 -3.68
CA ALA A 188 3.65 -6.21 -4.10
C ALA A 188 5.17 -6.39 -3.97
N PHE A 189 5.93 -5.92 -4.97
CA PHE A 189 7.37 -6.02 -5.04
C PHE A 189 8.00 -4.66 -5.35
N THR A 190 9.17 -4.40 -4.78
CA THR A 190 10.04 -3.29 -5.21
C THR A 190 10.84 -3.73 -6.43
N VAL A 191 10.68 -3.03 -7.55
CA VAL A 191 11.45 -3.25 -8.79
C VAL A 191 12.74 -2.44 -8.75
N GLY A 192 12.61 -1.15 -8.47
CA GLY A 192 13.69 -0.19 -8.40
C GLY A 192 13.64 0.57 -7.09
N ALA A 193 14.77 0.63 -6.38
CA ALA A 193 14.84 1.35 -5.11
C ALA A 193 14.49 2.83 -5.28
N MET A 194 13.96 3.44 -4.23
CA MET A 194 13.76 4.89 -4.18
C MET A 194 15.12 5.60 -4.27
N PRO A 195 15.25 6.67 -5.09
CA PRO A 195 16.48 7.46 -5.14
C PRO A 195 16.88 8.02 -3.77
N GLU A 196 18.18 8.06 -3.48
CA GLU A 196 18.68 8.60 -2.21
C GLU A 196 18.19 10.01 -1.91
N ALA A 197 18.07 10.85 -2.95
CA ALA A 197 17.59 12.22 -2.80
C ALA A 197 16.16 12.27 -2.21
N VAL A 198 15.30 11.32 -2.60
CA VAL A 198 13.95 11.17 -2.04
C VAL A 198 14.03 10.62 -0.62
N MET A 199 14.91 9.63 -0.38
CA MET A 199 15.12 9.06 0.96
C MET A 199 15.59 10.11 1.97
N ARG A 200 16.39 11.10 1.56
CA ARG A 200 16.80 12.23 2.40
C ARG A 200 15.66 13.17 2.80
N MET A 201 14.54 13.14 2.08
CA MET A 201 13.35 13.92 2.43
C MET A 201 12.49 13.23 3.48
N VAL A 202 12.63 11.91 3.65
CA VAL A 202 11.90 11.14 4.66
C VAL A 202 12.34 11.61 6.05
N PRO A 203 11.40 11.98 6.95
CA PRO A 203 11.76 12.38 8.29
C PRO A 203 12.56 11.29 8.99
N THR A 204 13.71 11.62 9.56
CA THR A 204 14.62 10.67 10.23
C THR A 204 14.35 10.52 11.72
N GLY A 205 13.46 11.35 12.28
CA GLY A 205 13.21 11.45 13.72
C GLY A 205 14.08 12.48 14.43
N ASP A 206 15.05 13.11 13.75
CA ASP A 206 15.79 14.24 14.32
C ASP A 206 14.92 15.52 14.28
N PRO A 207 14.53 16.10 15.43
CA PRO A 207 13.70 17.30 15.48
C PRO A 207 14.41 18.54 14.91
N THR A 208 15.74 18.52 14.78
CA THR A 208 16.55 19.62 14.24
C THR A 208 16.70 19.55 12.72
N GLN A 209 16.43 18.38 12.11
CA GLN A 209 16.55 18.13 10.69
C GLN A 209 15.17 18.05 10.04
N ARG A 210 14.47 19.19 9.94
CA ARG A 210 13.32 19.31 9.04
C ARG A 210 13.79 19.91 7.72
N PRO A 211 13.84 19.18 6.59
CA PRO A 211 13.57 19.84 5.33
C PRO A 211 12.18 20.46 5.50
N ALA A 212 12.08 21.79 5.45
CA ALA A 212 10.79 22.47 5.52
C ALA A 212 10.00 22.15 4.25
N LEU A 213 9.37 20.97 4.22
CA LEU A 213 8.50 20.58 3.13
C LEU A 213 7.31 21.56 3.12
N PRO A 214 6.88 22.03 1.95
CA PRO A 214 5.79 23.01 1.84
C PRO A 214 4.54 22.54 2.58
N PRO A 215 3.81 23.39 3.30
CA PRO A 215 2.59 22.98 3.98
C PRO A 215 1.61 22.33 3.00
N VAL A 216 0.85 21.35 3.50
CA VAL A 216 -0.20 20.66 2.75
C VAL A 216 -1.54 20.91 3.44
N ARG A 217 -2.63 20.88 2.66
CA ARG A 217 -3.99 21.01 3.20
C ARG A 217 -4.25 19.90 4.22
N ALA A 218 -4.86 20.23 5.35
CA ALA A 218 -5.35 19.24 6.31
C ALA A 218 -6.41 18.33 5.66
N VAL A 219 -6.33 17.04 5.94
CA VAL A 219 -7.27 16.02 5.51
C VAL A 219 -7.53 15.09 6.69
N ALA A 220 -8.81 14.89 6.99
CA ALA A 220 -9.33 13.82 7.80
C ALA A 220 -10.65 13.40 7.16
N THR A 221 -10.81 12.12 6.83
CA THR A 221 -12.09 11.57 6.38
C THR A 221 -12.64 10.63 7.44
N HIS A 222 -13.97 10.56 7.49
CA HIS A 222 -14.73 9.63 8.30
C HIS A 222 -15.76 8.99 7.39
N GLY A 223 -15.72 7.67 7.24
CA GLY A 223 -16.76 6.94 6.51
C GLY A 223 -18.08 7.06 7.24
N ASP A 224 -19.13 7.53 6.55
CA ASP A 224 -20.49 7.43 7.08
C ASP A 224 -20.87 5.95 7.18
N ASN A 225 -21.28 5.54 8.37
CA ASN A 225 -21.62 4.16 8.73
C ASN A 225 -22.95 3.71 8.10
#